data_AF-A0A6G3DDN7-F1
#
_entry.id   AF-A0A6G3DDN7-F1
#
_cell.length_a   1.000
_cell.length_b   1.000
_cell.length_c   1.000
_cell.angle_alpha   90.00
_cell.angle_beta   90.00
_cell.angle_gamma   90.00
#
_symmetry.space_group_name_H-M   'P 1'
#
loop_
_entity.id
_entity.type
_entity.pdbx_description
1 polymer ?
#
loop_
_entity_poly.entity_id
_entity_poly.type
_entity_poly.pdbx_seq_one_letter_code
_entity_poly.pdbx_strand_id
1 'polypeptide(L)'
;MFWVLFLLSAWAVAGLACLRLCLAAVRAAAVEPHAAVGEHTLTLYEAAFLSGGPRRVADLTLVSMARQRRLLLAHTGWATVVDPCGRDDMERSVIGAIGPGG
;
A
#
# COMPACT_ATOMS: atom_id res chain seq x y z
N MET A 1 -48.44 10.55 3.95
CA MET A 1 -47.85 10.15 2.65
C MET A 1 -46.40 10.64 2.47
N PHE A 2 -46.05 11.87 2.89
CA PHE A 2 -44.66 12.40 2.84
C PHE A 2 -43.61 11.58 3.60
N TRP A 3 -44.00 10.92 4.69
CA TRP A 3 -43.07 10.15 5.53
C TRP A 3 -42.40 8.99 4.78
N VAL A 4 -43.12 8.39 3.82
CA VAL A 4 -42.59 7.32 2.97
C VAL A 4 -41.48 7.85 2.07
N LEU A 5 -41.62 9.07 1.53
CA LEU A 5 -40.59 9.70 0.69
C LEU A 5 -39.31 9.99 1.48
N PHE A 6 -39.44 10.48 2.72
CA PHE A 6 -38.30 10.68 3.61
C PHE A 6 -37.62 9.36 3.95
N LEU A 7 -38.39 8.31 4.27
CA LEU A 7 -37.84 6.98 4.58
C LEU A 7 -37.08 6.40 3.38
N LEU A 8 -37.63 6.52 2.17
CA LEU A 8 -37.02 6.05 0.93
C LEU A 8 -35.72 6.81 0.63
N SER A 9 -35.71 8.13 0.84
CA SER A 9 -34.49 8.93 0.67
C SER A 9 -33.38 8.55 1.66
N ALA A 10 -33.74 8.31 2.93
CA ALA A 10 -32.77 7.93 3.95
C ALA A 10 -32.15 6.56 3.66
N TRP A 11 -32.99 5.60 3.22
CA TRP A 11 -32.53 4.28 2.77
C TRP A 11 -31.63 4.37 1.54
N ALA A 12 -32.00 5.19 0.56
CA ALA A 12 -31.20 5.39 -0.64
C ALA A 12 -29.82 5.98 -0.30
N VAL A 13 -29.76 6.98 0.57
CA VAL A 13 -28.49 7.60 1.01
C VAL A 13 -27.63 6.59 1.78
N ALA A 14 -28.21 5.82 2.70
CA ALA A 14 -27.49 4.79 3.45
C ALA A 14 -26.92 3.71 2.52
N GLY A 15 -27.71 3.23 1.56
CA GLY A 15 -27.26 2.27 0.55
C GLY A 15 -26.14 2.82 -0.33
N LEU A 16 -26.26 4.08 -0.79
CA LEU A 16 -25.23 4.74 -1.57
C LEU A 16 -23.91 4.88 -0.78
N ALA A 17 -23.98 5.30 0.48
CA ALA A 17 -22.82 5.45 1.34
C ALA A 17 -22.11 4.12 1.57
N CYS A 18 -22.87 3.07 1.88
CA CYS A 18 -22.35 1.72 2.03
C CYS A 18 -21.68 1.22 0.73
N LEU A 19 -22.34 1.40 -0.41
CA LEU A 19 -21.79 1.01 -1.70
C LEU A 19 -20.51 1.79 -2.04
N ARG A 20 -20.48 3.11 -1.81
CA ARG A 20 -19.27 3.92 -2.02
C ARG A 20 -18.13 3.46 -1.12
N LEU A 21 -18.42 3.10 0.13
CA LEU A 21 -17.42 2.60 1.07
C LEU A 21 -16.86 1.24 0.62
N CYS A 22 -17.73 0.31 0.22
CA CYS A 22 -17.34 -0.98 -0.33
C CYS A 22 -16.49 -0.82 -1.60
N LEU A 23 -16.90 0.06 -2.52
CA LEU A 23 -16.12 0.35 -3.73
C LEU A 23 -14.78 1.02 -3.41
N ALA A 24 -14.73 1.91 -2.41
CA ALA A 24 -13.48 2.52 -1.97
C ALA A 24 -12.53 1.48 -1.36
N ALA A 25 -13.05 0.57 -0.54
CA ALA A 25 -12.28 -0.53 0.04
C ALA A 25 -11.76 -1.50 -1.03
N VAL A 26 -12.61 -1.89 -2.01
CA VAL A 26 -12.20 -2.75 -3.13
C VAL A 26 -11.18 -2.05 -4.02
N ARG A 27 -11.35 -0.75 -4.31
CA ARG A 27 -10.34 0.02 -5.07
C ARG A 27 -9.02 0.10 -4.31
N ALA A 28 -9.05 0.33 -3.00
CA ALA A 28 -7.84 0.33 -2.19
C ALA A 28 -7.15 -1.04 -2.19
N ALA A 29 -7.92 -2.13 -2.18
CA ALA A 29 -7.41 -3.49 -2.28
C ALA A 29 -6.92 -3.86 -3.70
N ALA A 30 -7.55 -3.32 -4.76
CA ALA A 30 -7.17 -3.55 -6.14
C ALA A 30 -5.92 -2.77 -6.58
N VAL A 31 -5.44 -1.82 -5.76
CA VAL A 31 -4.12 -1.19 -5.89
C VAL A 31 -2.99 -2.14 -5.43
N GLU A 32 -3.22 -3.46 -5.45
CA GLU A 32 -2.13 -4.43 -5.56
C GLU A 32 -1.26 -4.06 -6.78
N PRO A 33 0.07 -4.04 -6.64
CA PRO A 33 0.96 -3.49 -7.65
C PRO A 33 0.78 -4.26 -8.95
N HIS A 34 0.20 -3.57 -9.93
CA HIS A 34 0.05 -4.07 -11.28
C HIS A 34 1.43 -4.49 -11.79
N ALA A 35 1.57 -5.79 -12.09
CA ALA A 35 2.53 -6.27 -13.06
C ALA A 35 2.24 -5.53 -14.37
N ALA A 36 2.97 -4.45 -14.62
CA ALA A 36 2.89 -3.68 -15.85
C ALA A 36 3.48 -4.53 -16.99
N VAL A 37 2.64 -5.37 -17.58
CA VAL A 37 2.90 -6.03 -18.86
C VAL A 37 2.53 -5.03 -19.95
N GLY A 38 3.51 -4.46 -20.65
CA GLY A 38 3.28 -3.98 -22.03
C GLY A 38 4.05 -2.76 -22.52
N GLU A 39 4.42 -1.81 -21.67
CA GLU A 39 5.21 -0.64 -22.06
C GLU A 39 6.26 -0.39 -20.97
N HIS A 40 7.43 0.17 -21.31
CA HIS A 40 8.51 0.49 -20.35
C HIS A 40 8.09 1.61 -19.39
N THR A 41 7.01 1.40 -18.64
CA THR A 41 6.53 2.29 -17.61
C THR A 41 7.52 2.16 -16.46
N LEU A 42 8.20 3.27 -16.16
CA LEU A 42 9.15 3.37 -15.05
C LEU A 42 8.58 2.70 -13.81
N THR A 43 9.29 1.70 -13.30
CA THR A 43 8.91 1.07 -12.04
C THR A 43 9.00 2.10 -10.92
N LEU A 44 8.25 1.90 -9.82
CA LEU A 44 8.32 2.80 -8.67
C LEU A 44 9.75 2.91 -8.12
N TYR A 45 10.51 1.82 -8.16
CA TYR A 45 11.91 1.79 -7.77
C TYR A 45 12.79 2.64 -8.70
N GLU A 46 12.62 2.54 -10.01
CA GLU A 46 13.36 3.38 -10.97
C GLU A 46 12.99 4.86 -10.85
N ALA A 47 11.70 5.17 -10.68
CA ALA A 47 11.25 6.53 -10.45
C ALA A 47 11.86 7.11 -9.15
N ALA A 48 11.94 6.31 -8.07
CA ALA A 48 12.62 6.70 -6.84
C ALA A 48 14.13 6.91 -7.06
N PHE A 49 14.78 6.04 -7.84
CA PHE A 49 16.19 6.16 -8.18
C PHE A 49 16.48 7.44 -8.96
N LEU A 50 15.71 7.72 -10.01
CA LEU A 50 15.89 8.93 -10.83
C LEU A 50 15.62 10.22 -10.04
N SER A 51 14.73 10.15 -9.06
CA SER A 51 14.31 11.33 -8.29
C SER A 51 15.10 11.56 -7.00
N GLY A 52 15.97 10.64 -6.58
CA GLY A 52 16.74 10.79 -5.33
C GLY A 52 17.84 9.77 -5.09
N GLY A 53 18.22 9.00 -6.11
CA GLY A 53 19.28 8.01 -6.05
C GLY A 53 18.94 6.78 -5.22
N PRO A 54 19.95 5.95 -4.88
CA PRO A 54 19.75 4.65 -4.25
C PRO A 54 19.15 4.75 -2.83
N ARG A 55 19.45 5.83 -2.09
CA ARG A 55 18.86 6.05 -0.76
C ARG A 55 17.34 6.16 -0.82
N ARG A 56 16.83 6.87 -1.82
CA ARG A 56 15.39 7.05 -2.00
C ARG A 56 14.68 5.75 -2.41
N VAL A 57 15.37 4.86 -3.11
CA VAL A 57 14.88 3.51 -3.39
C VAL A 57 14.75 2.72 -2.09
N ALA A 58 15.76 2.73 -1.23
CA ALA A 58 15.71 2.06 0.07
C ALA A 58 14.57 2.59 0.96
N ASP A 59 14.40 3.92 1.03
CA ASP A 59 13.30 4.55 1.76
C ASP A 59 11.94 4.14 1.19
N LEU A 60 11.79 4.11 -0.14
CA LEU A 60 10.56 3.66 -0.80
C LEU A 60 10.26 2.19 -0.44
N THR A 61 11.26 1.30 -0.49
CA THR A 61 11.10 -0.11 -0.15
C THR A 61 10.69 -0.28 1.31
N LEU A 62 11.34 0.42 2.25
CA LEU A 62 10.99 0.39 3.67
C LEU A 62 9.55 0.87 3.92
N VAL A 63 9.15 1.99 3.31
CA VAL A 63 7.79 2.53 3.45
C VAL A 63 6.76 1.61 2.79
N SER A 64 7.07 1.02 1.64
CA SER A 64 6.20 0.05 0.96
C SER A 64 5.96 -1.18 1.84
N MET A 65 7.02 -1.78 2.37
CA MET A 65 6.94 -2.92 3.29
C MET A 65 6.19 -2.57 4.58
N ALA A 66 6.40 -1.37 5.13
CA ALA A 66 5.69 -0.92 6.32
C ALA A 66 4.18 -0.74 6.08
N ARG A 67 3.80 -0.17 4.92
CA ARG A 67 2.39 -0.04 4.52
C ARG A 67 1.70 -1.39 4.32
N GLN A 68 2.44 -2.39 3.83
CA GLN A 68 1.94 -3.77 3.69
C GLN A 68 1.93 -4.55 5.02
N ARG A 69 2.29 -3.91 6.15
CA ARG A 69 2.40 -4.54 7.49
C ARG A 69 3.46 -5.64 7.58
N ARG A 70 4.45 -5.61 6.70
CA ARG A 70 5.53 -6.61 6.63
C ARG A 70 6.79 -6.16 7.37
N LEU A 71 6.85 -4.89 7.71
CA LEU A 71 7.92 -4.28 8.50
C LEU A 71 7.31 -3.27 9.48
N LEU A 72 7.78 -3.27 10.72
CA LEU A 72 7.39 -2.29 11.73
C LEU A 72 8.53 -1.29 11.90
N LEU A 73 8.24 -0.03 11.59
CA LEU A 73 9.15 1.09 11.80
C LEU A 73 8.83 1.73 13.14
N ALA A 74 9.76 1.67 14.08
CA ALA A 74 9.68 2.42 15.31
C ALA A 74 10.14 3.87 15.06
N HIS A 75 9.50 4.82 15.74
CA HIS A 75 9.90 6.23 15.72
C HIS A 75 11.32 6.47 16.27
N THR A 76 11.92 5.46 16.91
CA THR A 76 13.30 5.43 17.40
C THR A 76 14.32 5.10 16.32
N GLY A 77 13.89 4.80 15.09
CA GLY A 77 14.76 4.40 13.98
C GLY A 77 15.02 2.90 13.89
N TRP A 78 14.30 2.08 14.67
CA TRP A 78 14.38 0.61 14.58
C TRP A 78 13.40 0.06 13.55
N ALA A 79 13.78 -1.02 12.88
CA ALA A 79 12.99 -1.68 11.85
C ALA A 79 12.85 -3.18 12.15
N THR A 80 11.69 -3.63 12.59
CA THR A 80 11.46 -5.06 12.84
C THR A 80 10.81 -5.70 11.63
N VAL A 81 11.44 -6.73 11.08
CA VAL A 81 10.88 -7.53 9.98
C VAL A 81 9.82 -8.47 10.55
N VAL A 82 8.57 -8.32 10.09
CA VAL A 82 7.44 -9.16 10.51
C VAL A 82 7.35 -10.40 9.61
N ASP A 83 7.61 -10.22 8.32
CA ASP A 83 7.60 -11.28 7.31
C ASP A 83 8.96 -11.33 6.59
N PRO A 84 9.78 -12.38 6.82
CA PRO A 84 11.13 -12.48 6.25
C PRO A 84 11.15 -12.87 4.76
N CYS A 85 10.00 -13.23 4.18
CA CYS A 85 9.93 -13.71 2.81
C CYS A 85 9.82 -12.56 1.79
N GLY A 86 10.93 -11.90 1.46
CA GLY A 86 10.93 -10.81 0.47
C GLY A 86 10.35 -11.24 -0.90
N ARG A 87 9.36 -10.49 -1.40
CA ARG A 87 8.63 -10.78 -2.65
C ARG A 87 9.43 -10.39 -3.88
N ASP A 88 10.29 -9.39 -3.76
CA ASP A 88 11.18 -8.91 -4.82
C ASP A 88 12.64 -8.81 -4.33
N ASP A 89 13.55 -8.52 -5.25
CA ASP A 89 14.99 -8.39 -4.94
C ASP A 89 15.29 -7.21 -4.01
N MET A 90 14.52 -6.11 -4.10
CA MET A 90 14.72 -4.92 -3.27
C MET A 90 14.32 -5.20 -1.82
N GLU A 91 13.18 -5.85 -1.60
CA GLU A 91 12.74 -6.28 -0.28
C GLU A 91 13.72 -7.28 0.34
N ARG A 92 14.20 -8.27 -0.44
CA ARG A 92 15.21 -9.23 0.04
C ARG A 92 16.51 -8.53 0.43
N SER A 93 16.92 -7.51 -0.33
CA SER A 93 18.10 -6.71 -0.01
C SER A 93 17.92 -5.92 1.29
N VAL A 94 16.76 -5.30 1.50
CA VAL A 94 16.43 -4.56 2.74
C VAL A 94 16.38 -5.51 3.95
N ILE A 95 15.70 -6.65 3.83
CA ILE A 95 15.64 -7.66 4.89
C ILE A 95 17.05 -8.17 5.24
N GLY A 96 17.88 -8.44 4.22
CA GLY A 96 19.27 -8.84 4.41
C GLY A 96 20.12 -7.76 5.09
N ALA A 97 19.87 -6.48 4.79
CA ALA A 97 20.58 -5.36 5.39
C ALA A 97 20.16 -5.09 6.85
N ILE A 98 18.90 -5.35 7.20
CA ILE A 98 18.40 -5.28 8.60
C ILE A 98 18.99 -6.44 9.43
N GLY A 99 19.10 -7.63 8.83
CA GLY A 99 19.66 -8.80 9.48
C GLY A 99 18.64 -9.57 10.36
N PRO A 100 19.05 -10.69 10.95
CA PRO A 100 18.15 -11.69 11.55
C PRO A 100 17.44 -11.25 12.85
N GLY A 101 17.72 -10.05 13.37
CA GLY A 101 17.18 -9.55 14.65
C GLY A 101 16.18 -8.40 14.56
N GLY A 102 16.12 -7.70 13.43
CA GLY A 102 15.52 -6.35 13.38
C GLY A 102 16.47 -5.29 13.93
#